data_AF-A0A970S6G1-F1
#
_entry.id   AF-A0A970S6G1-F1
#
_cell.length_a   1.000
_cell.length_b   1.000
_cell.length_c   1.000
_cell.angle_alpha   90.00
_cell.angle_beta   90.00
_cell.angle_gamma   90.00
#
_symmetry.space_group_name_H-M   'P 1'
#
loop_
_entity.id
_entity.type
_entity.pdbx_description
1 polymer ?
#
loop_
_entity_poly.entity_id
_entity_poly.type
_entity_poly.pdbx_seq_one_letter_code
_entity_poly.pdbx_strand_id
1 'polypeptide(L)'
;MTAHKIYALALTTLLLWVGHSQTWAAPDELELDGPTQAQDYVDVPVEAIQEFVQIYGIVKDNYVTEKSDDALFQQAIRGLVSGLDRYSRYLTAEEYKQLLQYTEGDLASVDFNLRYEMAQQQWVIQNLNTDADSAKQGLRNGDSLFKIDDQELRKLTAEQVNNLLTG
;
A
#
# COMPACT_ATOMS: atom_id res chain seq x y z
N MET A 1 -56.50 86.58 -27.05
CA MET A 1 -56.24 86.50 -25.60
C MET A 1 -54.79 86.05 -25.44
N THR A 2 -53.80 86.95 -25.50
CA THR A 2 -53.21 87.74 -24.39
C THR A 2 -52.68 86.86 -23.25
N ALA A 3 -51.50 87.00 -22.65
CA ALA A 3 -50.22 87.71 -22.84
C ALA A 3 -49.38 87.41 -21.56
N HIS A 4 -48.13 87.88 -21.48
CA HIS A 4 -47.25 88.02 -20.28
C HIS A 4 -46.53 86.75 -19.80
N LYS A 5 -45.19 86.63 -19.93
CA LYS A 5 -44.10 87.22 -19.11
C LYS A 5 -44.34 87.09 -17.60
N ILE A 6 -43.37 86.56 -16.84
CA ILE A 6 -42.76 87.15 -15.62
C ILE A 6 -41.80 86.12 -14.96
N TYR A 7 -40.59 86.60 -14.65
CA TYR A 7 -39.56 85.98 -13.81
C TYR A 7 -39.93 86.06 -12.31
N ALA A 8 -39.58 85.06 -11.48
CA ALA A 8 -39.39 85.23 -10.02
C ALA A 8 -38.65 84.00 -9.43
N LEU A 9 -37.39 84.18 -9.02
CA LEU A 9 -36.91 84.20 -7.62
C LEU A 9 -37.02 82.84 -6.89
N ALA A 10 -35.92 82.08 -6.75
CA ALA A 10 -34.83 82.25 -5.77
C ALA A 10 -35.21 81.86 -4.33
N LEU A 11 -34.64 80.75 -3.83
CA LEU A 11 -33.94 80.65 -2.54
C LEU A 11 -33.32 79.22 -2.46
N THR A 12 -31.99 79.08 -2.56
CA THR A 12 -31.06 78.67 -1.47
C THR A 12 -31.40 77.29 -0.87
N THR A 13 -30.56 76.26 -0.85
CA THR A 13 -29.13 76.21 -0.48
C THR A 13 -28.56 74.81 -0.81
N LEU A 14 -27.30 74.78 -1.27
CA LEU A 14 -26.23 73.94 -0.74
C LEU A 14 -26.46 72.41 -0.66
N LEU A 15 -25.82 71.65 -1.56
CA LEU A 15 -24.90 70.58 -1.13
C LEU A 15 -24.00 70.10 -2.29
N LEU A 16 -22.72 70.44 -2.15
CA LEU A 16 -21.52 69.67 -2.49
C LEU A 16 -21.39 69.04 -3.88
N TRP A 17 -20.58 69.70 -4.68
CA TRP A 17 -19.84 69.16 -5.82
C TRP A 17 -18.63 68.38 -5.28
N VAL A 18 -18.46 67.12 -5.66
CA VAL A 18 -17.11 66.55 -5.86
C VAL A 18 -17.13 65.76 -7.16
N GLY A 19 -16.11 66.06 -7.97
CA GLY A 19 -15.97 65.72 -9.37
C GLY A 19 -16.06 64.23 -9.69
N HIS A 20 -16.70 63.97 -10.81
CA HIS A 20 -16.55 62.77 -11.60
C HIS A 20 -15.22 62.88 -12.36
N SER A 21 -14.22 62.05 -12.01
CA SER A 21 -13.10 61.75 -12.90
C SER A 21 -12.76 60.29 -12.76
N GLN A 22 -12.99 59.56 -13.86
CA GLN A 22 -12.66 58.16 -14.07
C GLN A 22 -11.15 57.96 -13.88
N THR A 23 -10.76 57.14 -12.91
CA THR A 23 -9.43 56.55 -12.84
C THR A 23 -9.56 55.06 -13.11
N TRP A 24 -9.03 54.67 -14.26
CA TRP A 24 -8.80 53.31 -14.73
C TRP A 24 -8.23 52.44 -13.59
N ALA A 25 -9.04 51.50 -13.08
CA ALA A 25 -8.60 50.50 -12.14
C ALA A 25 -7.73 49.47 -12.88
N ALA A 26 -6.47 49.35 -12.47
CA ALA A 26 -5.66 48.18 -12.77
C ALA A 26 -6.34 46.95 -12.12
N PRO A 27 -6.34 45.77 -12.76
CA PRO A 27 -6.90 44.57 -12.14
C PRO A 27 -6.05 44.20 -10.92
N ASP A 28 -6.74 43.91 -9.82
CA ASP A 28 -6.19 43.46 -8.54
C ASP A 28 -5.01 42.51 -8.72
N GLU A 29 -3.85 42.91 -8.17
CA GLU A 29 -2.77 41.97 -7.91
C GLU A 29 -3.32 40.91 -6.95
N LEU A 30 -3.38 39.66 -7.41
CA LEU A 30 -3.68 38.51 -6.56
C LEU A 30 -2.53 38.36 -5.55
N GLU A 31 -2.63 39.04 -4.42
CA GLU A 31 -1.82 38.78 -3.23
C GLU A 31 -2.19 37.39 -2.71
N LEU A 32 -1.44 36.37 -3.15
CA LEU A 32 -1.41 35.07 -2.49
C LEU A 32 -0.54 35.17 -1.22
N ASP A 33 -1.09 35.76 -0.17
CA ASP A 33 -0.54 35.65 1.18
C ASP A 33 -1.12 34.41 1.88
N GLY A 34 -0.64 33.25 1.44
CA GLY A 34 -0.81 31.99 2.17
C GLY A 34 0.48 31.67 2.91
N PRO A 35 0.44 31.08 4.13
CA PRO A 35 1.66 30.72 4.84
C PRO A 35 2.47 29.77 3.96
N THR A 36 3.65 30.21 3.52
CA THR A 36 4.65 29.37 2.86
C THR A 36 5.06 28.28 3.82
N GLN A 37 4.30 27.18 3.83
CA GLN A 37 4.74 25.93 4.43
C GLN A 37 6.00 25.55 3.64
N ALA A 38 7.15 25.60 4.31
CA ALA A 38 8.40 25.11 3.78
C ALA A 38 8.15 23.67 3.32
N GLN A 39 8.12 23.47 2.00
CA GLN A 39 8.12 22.15 1.41
C GLN A 39 9.44 21.51 1.86
N ASP A 40 9.35 20.54 2.76
CA ASP A 40 10.48 19.73 3.18
C ASP A 40 10.85 18.85 1.97
N TYR A 41 11.73 19.36 1.11
CA TYR A 41 12.25 18.58 0.00
C TYR A 41 13.03 17.42 0.60
N VAL A 42 12.46 16.22 0.51
CA VAL A 42 13.21 14.99 0.74
C VAL A 42 14.43 15.07 -0.17
N ASP A 43 15.61 15.15 0.42
CA ASP A 43 16.87 15.16 -0.31
C ASP A 43 16.94 13.87 -1.13
N VAL A 44 16.82 13.99 -2.44
CA VAL A 44 16.77 12.84 -3.34
C VAL A 44 18.20 12.30 -3.43
N PRO A 45 18.47 11.06 -3.01
CA PRO A 45 19.83 10.54 -2.98
C PRO A 45 20.28 10.17 -4.39
N VAL A 46 20.77 11.16 -5.15
CA VAL A 46 21.10 11.03 -6.58
C VAL A 46 22.17 9.95 -6.81
N GLU A 47 23.22 9.92 -6.00
CA GLU A 47 24.29 8.93 -6.12
C GLU A 47 23.77 7.51 -5.92
N ALA A 48 22.93 7.29 -4.90
CA ALA A 48 22.36 5.99 -4.60
C ALA A 48 21.39 5.52 -5.71
N ILE A 49 20.62 6.44 -6.29
CA ILE A 49 19.75 6.14 -7.43
C ILE A 49 20.60 5.74 -8.64
N GLN A 50 21.68 6.48 -8.91
CA GLN A 50 22.58 6.18 -10.01
C GLN A 50 23.24 4.80 -9.84
N GLU A 51 23.68 4.46 -8.63
CA GLU A 51 24.22 3.14 -8.30
C GLU A 51 23.15 2.04 -8.50
N PHE A 52 21.93 2.24 -8.00
CA PHE A 52 20.83 1.29 -8.18
C PHE A 52 20.54 1.02 -9.67
N VAL A 53 20.46 2.07 -10.50
CA VAL A 53 20.21 1.95 -11.94
C VAL A 53 21.34 1.20 -12.65
N GLN A 54 22.59 1.41 -12.24
CA GLN A 54 23.73 0.65 -12.79
C GLN A 54 23.63 -0.84 -12.46
N ILE A 55 23.35 -1.19 -11.20
CA ILE A 55 23.18 -2.58 -10.76
C ILE A 55 22.00 -3.23 -11.50
N TYR A 56 20.88 -2.51 -11.59
CA TYR A 56 19.69 -2.96 -12.33
C TYR A 56 20.03 -3.30 -13.79
N GLY A 57 20.75 -2.41 -14.49
CA GLY A 57 21.17 -2.64 -15.88
C GLY A 57 22.08 -3.86 -16.02
N ILE A 58 23.07 -4.00 -15.13
CA ILE A 58 23.97 -5.17 -15.12
C ILE A 58 23.16 -6.47 -14.98
N VAL A 59 22.19 -6.52 -14.05
CA VAL A 59 21.35 -7.69 -13.85
C VAL A 59 20.48 -7.97 -15.07
N LYS A 60 19.85 -6.93 -15.65
CA LYS A 60 18.97 -7.08 -16.81
C LYS A 60 19.71 -7.64 -18.02
N ASP A 61 20.92 -7.16 -18.28
CA ASP A 61 21.67 -7.46 -19.51
C ASP A 61 22.50 -8.74 -19.42
N ASN A 62 22.93 -9.13 -18.22
CA ASN A 62 23.91 -10.22 -18.03
C ASN A 62 23.34 -11.46 -17.33
N TYR A 63 22.10 -11.42 -16.84
CA TYR A 63 21.52 -12.58 -16.16
C TYR A 63 21.10 -13.66 -17.16
N VAL A 64 21.28 -14.93 -16.75
CA VAL A 64 21.08 -16.11 -17.61
C VAL A 64 19.67 -16.24 -18.19
N THR A 65 18.66 -15.71 -17.50
CA THR A 65 17.26 -15.79 -17.90
C THR A 65 16.63 -14.41 -17.89
N GLU A 66 16.10 -13.95 -19.01
CA GLU A 66 15.43 -12.65 -19.08
C GLU A 66 14.27 -12.56 -18.07
N LYS A 67 14.19 -11.44 -17.35
CA LYS A 67 13.12 -11.10 -16.40
C LYS A 67 12.46 -9.80 -16.81
N SER A 68 11.16 -9.68 -16.59
CA SER A 68 10.44 -8.42 -16.79
C SER A 68 10.90 -7.36 -15.79
N ASP A 69 10.76 -6.09 -16.17
CA ASP A 69 11.13 -4.96 -15.30
C ASP A 69 10.30 -4.97 -14.01
N ASP A 70 9.01 -5.27 -14.11
CA ASP A 70 8.10 -5.44 -12.97
C ASP A 70 8.61 -6.52 -12.00
N ALA A 71 9.07 -7.67 -12.50
CA ALA A 71 9.61 -8.72 -11.64
C ALA A 71 10.89 -8.29 -10.90
N LEU A 72 11.77 -7.53 -11.57
CA LEU A 72 13.00 -7.01 -10.97
C LEU A 72 12.70 -5.94 -9.91
N PHE A 73 11.80 -5.00 -10.19
CA PHE A 73 11.39 -3.98 -9.22
C PHE A 73 10.66 -4.59 -8.02
N GLN A 74 9.79 -5.58 -8.23
CA GLN A 74 9.15 -6.28 -7.11
C GLN A 74 10.18 -7.00 -6.22
N GLN A 75 11.23 -7.60 -6.82
CA GLN A 75 12.33 -8.20 -6.04
C GLN A 75 13.11 -7.15 -5.25
N ALA A 76 13.41 -5.99 -5.86
CA ALA A 76 14.10 -4.89 -5.19
C ALA A 76 13.29 -4.36 -4.00
N ILE A 77 11.98 -4.13 -4.18
CA ILE A 77 11.07 -3.66 -3.12
C ILE A 77 10.95 -4.71 -2.00
N ARG A 78 10.79 -6.00 -2.36
CA ARG A 78 10.76 -7.10 -1.38
C ARG A 78 12.05 -7.11 -0.54
N GLY A 79 13.22 -7.01 -1.19
CA GLY A 79 14.51 -6.92 -0.53
C GLY A 79 14.61 -5.73 0.44
N LEU A 80 14.23 -4.54 -0.04
CA LEU A 80 14.25 -3.31 0.75
C LEU A 80 13.41 -3.41 2.02
N VAL A 81 12.17 -3.89 1.91
CA VAL A 81 11.25 -3.97 3.06
C VAL A 81 11.66 -5.10 4.02
N SER A 82 12.05 -6.26 3.50
CA SER A 82 12.51 -7.40 4.32
C SER A 82 13.82 -7.13 5.06
N GLY A 83 14.61 -6.16 4.60
CA GLY A 83 15.84 -5.73 5.25
C GLY A 83 15.64 -4.84 6.48
N LEU A 84 14.42 -4.33 6.72
CA LEU A 84 14.13 -3.45 7.86
C LEU A 84 14.08 -4.23 9.17
N ASP A 85 13.28 -5.30 9.20
CA ASP A 85 13.15 -6.19 10.34
C ASP A 85 12.55 -7.54 9.91
N ARG A 86 12.50 -8.52 10.82
CA ARG A 86 12.06 -9.90 10.54
C ARG A 86 10.57 -10.06 10.18
N TYR A 87 9.74 -9.08 10.48
CA TYR A 87 8.29 -9.10 10.26
C TYR A 87 7.85 -8.18 9.11
N SER A 88 8.67 -7.19 8.79
CA SER A 88 8.47 -6.31 7.65
C SER A 88 8.56 -7.11 6.34
N ARG A 89 7.48 -7.07 5.55
CA ARG A 89 7.43 -7.69 4.23
C ARG A 89 6.56 -6.89 3.26
N TYR A 90 6.96 -6.88 2.00
CA TYR A 90 6.13 -6.35 0.92
C TYR A 90 5.04 -7.37 0.53
N LEU A 91 3.82 -6.89 0.30
CA LEU A 91 2.68 -7.70 -0.14
C LEU A 91 2.22 -7.24 -1.51
N THR A 92 2.03 -8.20 -2.41
CA THR A 92 1.25 -8.02 -3.64
C THR A 92 -0.22 -7.80 -3.29
N ALA A 93 -1.00 -7.27 -4.25
CA ALA A 93 -2.42 -7.04 -4.06
C ALA A 93 -3.19 -8.31 -3.64
N GLU A 94 -2.82 -9.47 -4.19
CA GLU A 94 -3.45 -10.75 -3.84
C GLU A 94 -3.04 -11.21 -2.44
N GLU A 95 -1.75 -11.17 -2.09
CA GLU A 95 -1.26 -11.50 -0.74
C GLU A 95 -1.90 -10.59 0.33
N TYR A 96 -2.11 -9.30 0.02
CA TYR A 96 -2.79 -8.37 0.91
C TYR A 96 -4.27 -8.71 1.07
N LYS A 97 -4.97 -9.04 -0.02
CA LYS A 97 -6.38 -9.46 0.02
C LYS A 97 -6.56 -10.77 0.81
N GLN A 98 -5.61 -11.70 0.71
CA GLN A 98 -5.59 -12.91 1.52
C GLN A 98 -5.36 -12.58 2.98
N LEU A 99 -4.42 -11.68 3.29
CA LEU A 99 -4.17 -11.24 4.66
C LEU A 99 -5.42 -10.64 5.31
N LEU A 100 -6.20 -9.83 4.58
CA LEU A 100 -7.45 -9.24 5.07
C LEU A 100 -8.56 -10.26 5.40
N GLN A 101 -8.45 -11.51 4.92
CA GLN A 101 -9.41 -12.57 5.27
C GLN A 101 -9.15 -13.16 6.65
N TYR A 102 -7.96 -12.94 7.21
CA TYR A 102 -7.62 -13.36 8.57
C TYR A 102 -7.90 -12.21 9.54
N THR A 103 -8.58 -12.49 10.65
CA THR A 103 -8.69 -11.52 11.74
C THR A 103 -7.37 -11.50 12.51
N GLU A 104 -6.94 -10.31 12.93
CA GLU A 104 -5.77 -10.18 13.79
C GLU A 104 -5.99 -10.98 15.09
N GLY A 105 -5.20 -12.04 15.28
CA GLY A 105 -5.28 -12.91 16.46
C GLY A 105 -6.17 -14.15 16.33
N ASP A 106 -6.71 -14.46 15.14
CA ASP A 106 -7.34 -15.76 14.91
C ASP A 106 -6.28 -16.87 14.93
N LEU A 107 -6.56 -17.94 15.69
CA LEU A 107 -5.73 -19.13 15.70
C LEU A 107 -5.73 -19.76 14.30
N ALA A 108 -4.59 -19.72 13.63
CA ALA A 108 -4.42 -20.31 12.31
C ALA A 108 -4.01 -21.79 12.48
N SER A 109 -4.52 -22.63 11.60
CA SER A 109 -4.09 -24.02 11.44
C SER A 109 -3.91 -24.30 9.96
N VAL A 110 -3.06 -25.27 9.64
CA VAL A 110 -3.01 -25.84 8.29
C VAL A 110 -4.38 -26.43 7.90
N ASP A 111 -4.60 -26.55 6.59
CA ASP A 111 -5.82 -27.02 5.92
C ASP A 111 -6.01 -28.55 5.93
N PHE A 112 -5.29 -29.26 6.82
CA PHE A 112 -5.39 -30.70 7.00
C PHE A 112 -5.18 -31.11 8.46
N ASN A 113 -5.53 -32.36 8.78
CA ASN A 113 -5.24 -32.99 10.06
C ASN A 113 -4.23 -34.13 9.88
N LEU A 114 -3.57 -34.51 10.96
CA LEU A 114 -2.71 -35.69 10.98
C LEU A 114 -3.34 -36.79 11.84
N ARG A 115 -3.32 -38.01 11.31
CA ARG A 115 -3.72 -39.21 12.03
C ARG A 115 -2.51 -40.12 12.21
N TYR A 116 -2.30 -40.64 13.40
CA TYR A 116 -1.27 -41.65 13.61
C TYR A 116 -1.75 -43.01 13.12
N GLU A 117 -1.03 -43.59 12.16
CA GLU A 117 -1.34 -44.89 11.57
C GLU A 117 -0.47 -45.98 12.20
N MET A 118 -1.09 -46.81 13.05
CA MET A 118 -0.39 -47.84 13.83
C MET A 118 0.35 -48.87 12.97
N ALA A 119 -0.21 -49.23 11.81
CA ALA A 119 0.38 -50.24 10.91
C ALA A 119 1.72 -49.77 10.31
N GLN A 120 1.87 -48.46 10.08
CA GLN A 120 3.05 -47.87 9.45
C GLN A 120 3.95 -47.12 10.46
N GLN A 121 3.49 -46.99 11.71
CA GLN A 121 4.13 -46.20 12.77
C GLN A 121 4.48 -44.77 12.32
N GLN A 122 3.55 -44.14 11.61
CA GLN A 122 3.72 -42.84 10.95
C GLN A 122 2.47 -41.99 11.06
N TRP A 123 2.65 -40.67 11.02
CA TRP A 123 1.57 -39.71 10.88
C TRP A 123 1.20 -39.60 9.40
N VAL A 124 -0.09 -39.63 9.10
CA VAL A 124 -0.62 -39.52 7.73
C VAL A 124 -1.58 -38.35 7.61
N ILE A 125 -1.55 -37.68 6.45
CA ILE A 125 -2.44 -36.55 6.13
C ILE A 125 -3.88 -37.04 5.97
N GLN A 126 -4.81 -36.31 6.58
CA GLN A 126 -6.24 -36.57 6.60
C GLN A 126 -7.03 -35.26 6.46
N ASN A 127 -8.25 -35.34 5.93
CA ASN A 127 -9.20 -34.23 5.80
C ASN A 127 -8.69 -33.05 4.96
N LEU A 128 -7.70 -33.29 4.09
CA LEU A 128 -7.25 -32.29 3.12
C LEU A 128 -8.27 -32.17 1.99
N ASN A 129 -8.80 -30.96 1.79
CA ASN A 129 -9.67 -30.66 0.67
C ASN A 129 -8.84 -30.51 -0.62
N THR A 130 -9.37 -30.96 -1.77
CA THR A 130 -8.69 -30.90 -3.07
C THR A 130 -8.43 -29.47 -3.55
N ASP A 131 -9.24 -28.51 -3.11
CA ASP A 131 -9.11 -27.10 -3.50
C ASP A 131 -8.19 -26.29 -2.55
N ALA A 132 -7.69 -26.93 -1.50
CA ALA A 132 -6.87 -26.30 -0.47
C ALA A 132 -5.43 -26.04 -0.96
N ASP A 133 -4.73 -25.10 -0.33
CA ASP A 133 -3.42 -24.67 -0.79
C ASP A 133 -2.37 -25.77 -0.63
N SER A 134 -2.44 -26.57 0.45
CA SER A 134 -1.58 -27.75 0.62
C SER A 134 -1.77 -28.77 -0.51
N ALA A 135 -3.00 -28.94 -1.01
CA ALA A 135 -3.28 -29.84 -2.12
C ALA A 135 -2.68 -29.31 -3.44
N LYS A 136 -2.71 -27.99 -3.67
CA LYS A 136 -2.06 -27.34 -4.82
C LYS A 136 -0.53 -27.47 -4.76
N GLN A 137 0.05 -27.54 -3.56
CA GLN A 137 1.48 -27.83 -3.35
C GLN A 137 1.82 -29.32 -3.51
N GLY A 138 0.83 -30.18 -3.78
CA GLY A 138 1.01 -31.59 -4.11
C GLY A 138 0.78 -32.56 -2.96
N LEU A 139 0.41 -32.10 -1.77
CA LEU A 139 0.04 -32.97 -0.64
C LEU A 139 -1.30 -33.66 -0.90
N ARG A 140 -1.43 -34.89 -0.40
CA ARG A 140 -2.63 -35.71 -0.56
C ARG A 140 -3.01 -36.43 0.73
N ASN A 141 -4.29 -36.73 0.88
CA ASN A 141 -4.76 -37.61 1.94
C ASN A 141 -4.08 -38.98 1.81
N GLY A 142 -3.55 -39.48 2.92
CA GLY A 142 -2.80 -40.74 2.99
C GLY A 142 -1.27 -40.59 2.86
N ASP A 143 -0.76 -39.40 2.51
CA ASP A 143 0.69 -39.17 2.49
C ASP A 143 1.27 -39.22 3.91
N SER A 144 2.40 -39.91 4.06
CA SER A 144 3.13 -40.00 5.33
C SER A 144 3.98 -38.76 5.59
N LEU A 145 3.82 -38.18 6.78
CA LEU A 145 4.59 -37.04 7.25
C LEU A 145 5.59 -37.46 8.32
N PHE A 146 6.86 -37.10 8.11
CA PHE A 146 7.97 -37.51 8.98
C PHE A 146 8.40 -36.42 9.96
N LYS A 147 8.43 -35.16 9.49
CA LYS A 147 8.95 -34.00 10.24
C LYS A 147 8.15 -32.73 9.95
N ILE A 148 8.10 -31.83 10.93
CA ILE A 148 7.66 -30.43 10.81
C ILE A 148 8.72 -29.58 11.50
N ASP A 149 9.22 -28.52 10.86
CA ASP A 149 10.24 -27.60 11.40
C ASP A 149 11.40 -28.33 12.12
N ASP A 150 11.99 -29.32 11.43
CA ASP A 150 13.06 -30.21 11.91
C ASP A 150 12.71 -31.19 13.05
N GLN A 151 11.49 -31.15 13.58
CA GLN A 151 11.03 -32.04 14.64
C GLN A 151 10.44 -33.35 14.10
N GLU A 152 10.98 -34.49 14.53
CA GLU A 152 10.44 -35.83 14.18
C GLU A 152 9.10 -36.10 14.86
N LEU A 153 8.07 -36.39 14.06
CA LEU A 153 6.70 -36.57 14.57
C LEU A 153 6.48 -37.93 15.23
N ARG A 154 7.27 -38.96 14.89
CA ARG A 154 7.04 -40.36 15.31
C ARG A 154 6.95 -40.53 16.83
N LYS A 155 7.67 -39.72 17.60
CA LYS A 155 7.74 -39.82 19.07
C LYS A 155 6.76 -38.86 19.78
N LEU A 156 6.01 -38.07 19.02
CA LEU A 156 5.14 -37.04 19.57
C LEU A 156 3.74 -37.57 19.82
N THR A 157 3.08 -37.00 20.82
CA THR A 157 1.65 -37.22 21.07
C THR A 157 0.81 -36.44 20.07
N ALA A 158 -0.47 -36.80 19.94
CA ALA A 158 -1.41 -36.06 19.07
C ALA A 158 -1.51 -34.58 19.45
N GLU A 159 -1.49 -34.26 20.74
CA GLU A 159 -1.49 -32.89 21.22
C GLU A 159 -0.23 -32.13 20.81
N GLN A 160 0.95 -32.75 20.97
CA GLN A 160 2.22 -32.14 20.54
C GLN A 160 2.25 -31.89 19.03
N VAL A 161 1.75 -32.83 18.23
CA VAL A 161 1.64 -32.65 16.78
C VAL A 161 0.65 -31.55 16.44
N ASN A 162 -0.51 -31.51 17.09
CA ASN A 162 -1.49 -30.45 16.85
C ASN A 162 -0.91 -29.06 17.14
N ASN A 163 -0.14 -28.91 18.22
CA ASN A 163 0.52 -27.66 18.56
C ASN A 163 1.57 -27.21 17.52
N LEU A 164 2.15 -28.14 16.76
CA LEU A 164 3.05 -27.81 15.64
C LEU A 164 2.30 -27.37 14.38
N LEU A 165 1.01 -27.69 14.28
CA LEU A 165 0.16 -27.33 13.14
C LEU A 165 -0.60 -26.02 13.34
N THR A 166 -0.68 -25.53 14.58
CA THR A 166 -1.43 -24.33 14.96
C THR A 166 -0.51 -23.19 15.36
N GLY A 167 -0.88 -21.95 15.05
CA GLY A 167 -0.14 -20.74 15.41
C GLY A 167 -0.96 -19.46 15.41
#